data_AF-A0A949UQA4-F1
#
_entry.id   AF-A0A949UQA4-F1
#
_cell.length_a   1.000
_cell.length_b   1.000
_cell.length_c   1.000
_cell.angle_alpha   90.00
_cell.angle_beta   90.00
_cell.angle_gamma   90.00
#
_symmetry.space_group_name_H-M   'P 1'
#
loop_
_entity.id
_entity.type
_entity.pdbx_description
1 polymer ?
#
loop_
_entity_poly.entity_id
_entity_poly.type
_entity_poly.pdbx_seq_one_letter_code
_entity_poly.pdbx_strand_id
1 'polypeptide(L)'
;MFLHTHPYDPFIPENTTKLIVGTLPPPRFTTKELKPDDVHFCYGSRDGQLWPILDKIFNLDLVYENTDFAIAQRKEFLIHNNIGVCDIVASAKRKKIDASDIGMEEVELRDLISVLEKHPKVDTLLFTGGNSKNGPEYFFRRHIKSYGIKVENISNEVPRIHEVILPTSLRKIRTVSLIAPSGAANRAVGSLQKYKEMKQKYPSKTTIDFRVEQYREFF
;
A
#
# COMPACT_ATOMS: atom_id res chain seq x y z
N MET A 1 12.42 -13.45 19.70
CA MET A 1 11.97 -12.92 18.39
C MET A 1 11.53 -11.48 18.60
N PHE A 2 11.88 -10.58 17.70
CA PHE A 2 11.47 -9.18 17.76
C PHE A 2 9.97 -9.07 17.48
N LEU A 3 9.23 -8.34 18.32
CA LEU A 3 7.82 -8.00 18.08
C LEU A 3 7.76 -6.74 17.22
N HIS A 4 7.33 -6.90 15.97
CA HIS A 4 7.15 -5.83 15.03
C HIS A 4 5.69 -5.38 15.05
N THR A 5 5.42 -4.25 15.70
CA THR A 5 4.08 -3.67 15.79
C THR A 5 3.95 -2.49 14.85
N HIS A 6 2.78 -2.37 14.21
CA HIS A 6 2.48 -1.22 13.37
C HIS A 6 2.49 0.07 14.22
N PRO A 7 3.24 1.12 13.82
CA PRO A 7 3.48 2.31 14.65
C PRO A 7 2.31 3.30 14.72
N TYR A 8 1.39 3.24 13.75
CA TYR A 8 0.29 4.20 13.59
C TYR A 8 -1.07 3.51 13.60
N ASP A 9 -2.11 4.18 14.06
CA ASP A 9 -3.48 3.81 13.72
C ASP A 9 -3.78 4.04 12.24
N PRO A 10 -4.80 3.37 11.66
CA PRO A 10 -5.28 3.69 10.31
C PRO A 10 -5.63 5.18 10.18
N PHE A 11 -5.15 5.82 9.11
CA PHE A 11 -5.49 7.20 8.81
C PHE A 11 -6.64 7.21 7.80
N ILE A 12 -7.88 7.42 8.25
CA ILE A 12 -9.07 7.34 7.40
C ILE A 12 -9.96 8.56 7.66
N PRO A 13 -9.78 9.66 6.91
CA PRO A 13 -10.67 10.82 6.97
C PRO A 13 -12.14 10.47 6.66
N GLU A 14 -13.08 11.28 7.15
CA GLU A 14 -14.53 11.01 7.06
C GLU A 14 -15.02 10.79 5.62
N ASN A 15 -14.47 11.53 4.65
CA ASN A 15 -14.90 11.48 3.25
C ASN A 15 -14.13 10.46 2.40
N THR A 16 -13.34 9.59 3.01
CA THR A 16 -12.49 8.64 2.29
C THR A 16 -13.30 7.74 1.35
N THR A 17 -12.89 7.68 0.08
CA THR A 17 -13.45 6.78 -0.94
C THR A 17 -12.48 5.66 -1.34
N LYS A 18 -11.18 5.91 -1.19
CA LYS A 18 -10.11 4.95 -1.52
C LYS A 18 -9.22 4.69 -0.31
N LEU A 19 -8.86 3.44 -0.07
CA LEU A 19 -7.85 3.09 0.93
C LEU A 19 -6.59 2.54 0.26
N ILE A 20 -5.45 3.17 0.54
CA ILE A 20 -4.13 2.57 0.28
C ILE A 20 -3.90 1.51 1.35
N VAL A 21 -3.61 0.28 0.92
CA VAL A 21 -3.41 -0.86 1.81
C VAL A 21 -2.05 -1.49 1.53
N GLY A 22 -1.13 -1.30 2.46
CA GLY A 22 0.18 -1.93 2.48
C GLY A 22 0.26 -3.12 3.41
N THR A 23 1.47 -3.64 3.57
CA THR A 23 1.72 -4.77 4.47
C THR A 23 1.97 -4.28 5.89
N LEU A 24 3.20 -3.81 6.17
CA LEU A 24 3.67 -3.34 7.46
C LEU A 24 4.88 -2.42 7.20
N PRO A 25 5.01 -1.26 7.89
CA PRO A 25 6.18 -0.39 7.75
C PRO A 25 7.49 -1.10 8.14
N PRO A 26 8.67 -0.56 7.82
CA PRO A 26 9.93 -1.14 8.28
C PRO A 26 10.04 -1.17 9.82
N PRO A 27 10.70 -2.18 10.44
CA PRO A 27 10.79 -2.33 11.90
C PRO A 27 11.28 -1.10 12.67
N ARG A 28 12.12 -0.27 12.04
CA ARG A 28 12.65 0.97 12.63
C ARG A 28 11.56 2.01 12.93
N PHE A 29 10.40 1.91 12.27
CA PHE A 29 9.25 2.74 12.60
C PHE A 29 8.58 2.28 13.90
N THR A 30 8.65 0.99 14.23
CA THR A 30 8.22 0.47 15.55
C THR A 30 9.11 0.99 16.66
N THR A 31 10.44 0.97 16.48
CA THR A 31 11.42 1.43 17.49
C THR A 31 11.62 2.94 17.50
N LYS A 32 11.12 3.66 16.48
CA LYS A 32 11.35 5.09 16.23
C LYS A 32 12.81 5.46 15.93
N GLU A 33 13.63 4.48 15.56
CA GLU A 33 15.02 4.66 15.11
C GLU A 33 15.04 5.03 13.62
N LEU A 34 14.41 6.16 13.31
CA LEU A 34 14.21 6.63 11.94
C LEU A 34 15.53 7.07 11.29
N LYS A 35 15.65 6.84 9.97
CA LYS A 35 16.72 7.45 9.17
C LYS A 35 16.42 8.95 8.98
N PRO A 36 17.42 9.80 8.67
CA PRO A 36 17.22 11.25 8.51
C PRO A 36 16.09 11.64 7.54
N ASP A 37 15.94 10.89 6.44
CA ASP A 37 14.94 11.16 5.39
C ASP A 37 13.68 10.28 5.53
N ASP A 38 13.51 9.58 6.66
CA ASP A 38 12.25 8.91 6.96
C ASP A 38 11.28 9.93 7.58
N VAL A 39 10.12 10.14 6.96
CA VAL A 39 9.05 10.94 7.55
C VAL A 39 8.25 10.06 8.50
N HIS A 40 7.99 10.51 9.73
CA HIS A 40 7.27 9.73 10.75
C HIS A 40 5.75 9.68 10.48
N PHE A 41 5.37 9.14 9.33
CA PHE A 41 4.00 8.97 8.85
C PHE A 41 3.88 7.69 8.01
N CYS A 42 2.65 7.27 7.68
CA CYS A 42 2.40 6.11 6.83
C CYS A 42 3.21 6.19 5.52
N TYR A 43 3.85 5.08 5.13
CA TYR A 43 4.77 5.00 3.97
C TYR A 43 5.95 5.99 3.98
N GLY A 44 6.24 6.62 5.12
CA GLY A 44 7.28 7.65 5.19
C GLY A 44 8.72 7.14 5.12
N SER A 45 8.92 5.83 4.93
CA SER A 45 10.25 5.26 4.72
C SER A 45 10.91 5.82 3.46
N ARG A 46 12.14 6.35 3.58
CA ARG A 46 12.96 6.78 2.43
C ARG A 46 13.28 5.67 1.43
N ASP A 47 13.22 4.42 1.89
CA ASP A 47 13.44 3.23 1.06
C ASP A 47 12.18 2.87 0.23
N GLY A 48 11.03 3.49 0.55
CA GLY A 48 9.76 3.31 -0.14
C GLY A 48 9.56 4.34 -1.25
N GLN A 49 8.73 4.00 -2.24
CA GLN A 49 8.52 4.82 -3.43
C GLN A 49 7.11 5.39 -3.54
N LEU A 50 6.22 5.17 -2.56
CA LEU A 50 4.83 5.63 -2.66
C LEU A 50 4.77 7.15 -2.78
N TRP A 51 5.34 7.86 -1.79
CA TRP A 51 5.36 9.32 -1.81
C TRP A 51 6.08 9.89 -3.04
N PRO A 52 7.29 9.41 -3.43
CA PRO A 52 7.91 9.85 -4.70
C PRO A 52 7.05 9.62 -5.95
N ILE A 53 6.26 8.53 -6.00
CA ILE A 53 5.35 8.27 -7.12
C ILE A 53 4.19 9.29 -7.11
N LEU A 54 3.55 9.48 -5.96
CA LEU A 54 2.41 10.42 -5.84
C LEU A 54 2.86 11.87 -6.06
N ASP A 55 4.03 12.24 -5.56
CA ASP A 55 4.65 13.55 -5.78
C ASP A 55 4.81 13.84 -7.28
N LYS A 56 5.31 12.89 -8.07
CA LYS A 56 5.38 13.00 -9.54
C LYS A 56 4.02 13.01 -10.25
N ILE A 57 3.01 12.34 -9.70
CA ILE A 57 1.68 12.29 -10.32
C ILE A 57 0.96 13.62 -10.18
N PHE A 58 1.04 14.21 -8.98
CA PHE A 58 0.24 15.35 -8.54
C PHE A 58 1.04 16.66 -8.41
N ASN A 59 2.37 16.64 -8.63
CA ASN A 59 3.28 17.78 -8.48
C ASN A 59 3.16 18.41 -7.09
N LEU A 60 3.44 17.63 -6.04
CA LEU A 60 3.18 18.02 -4.65
C LEU A 60 4.32 18.81 -4.01
N ASP A 61 5.51 18.78 -4.62
CA ASP A 61 6.75 19.38 -4.09
C ASP A 61 6.99 18.95 -2.62
N LEU A 62 6.93 17.64 -2.38
CA LEU A 62 7.04 17.09 -1.02
C LEU A 62 8.42 17.31 -0.40
N VAL A 63 8.41 17.72 0.88
CA VAL A 63 9.60 17.68 1.74
C VAL A 63 9.73 16.28 2.36
N TYR A 64 10.97 15.78 2.41
CA TYR A 64 11.30 14.45 2.95
C TYR A 64 12.10 14.50 4.26
N GLU A 65 12.49 15.69 4.70
CA GLU A 65 12.99 15.88 6.07
C GLU A 65 11.87 15.56 7.07
N ASN A 66 12.20 14.82 8.14
CA ASN A 66 11.24 14.41 9.15
C ASN A 66 10.75 15.58 10.02
N THR A 67 9.81 16.35 9.49
CA THR A 67 9.24 17.53 10.13
C THR A 67 7.72 17.43 10.20
N ASP A 68 7.11 18.18 11.11
CA ASP A 68 5.64 18.30 11.18
C ASP A 68 5.05 18.83 9.87
N PHE A 69 5.80 19.70 9.17
CA PHE A 69 5.42 20.19 7.84
C PHE A 69 5.34 19.06 6.81
N ALA A 70 6.36 18.19 6.74
CA ALA A 70 6.35 17.04 5.82
C ALA A 70 5.21 16.06 6.13
N ILE A 71 4.83 15.90 7.40
CA ILE A 71 3.67 15.10 7.82
C ILE A 71 2.37 15.80 7.39
N ALA A 72 2.26 17.12 7.59
CA ALA A 72 1.10 17.92 7.21
C ALA A 72 0.84 17.86 5.70
N GLN A 73 1.87 18.05 4.86
CA GLN A 73 1.74 17.95 3.39
C GLN A 73 1.09 16.62 2.96
N ARG A 74 1.52 15.51 3.57
CA ARG A 74 1.00 14.16 3.27
C ARG A 74 -0.44 13.99 3.74
N LYS A 75 -0.78 14.46 4.95
CA LYS A 75 -2.16 14.42 5.47
C LYS A 75 -3.09 15.28 4.62
N GLU A 76 -2.69 16.50 4.30
CA GLU A 76 -3.45 17.41 3.44
C GLU A 76 -3.72 16.78 2.09
N PHE A 77 -2.69 16.26 1.41
CA PHE A 77 -2.89 15.55 0.14
C PHE A 77 -3.94 14.42 0.26
N LEU A 78 -3.83 13.58 1.28
CA LEU A 78 -4.74 12.46 1.49
C LEU A 78 -6.17 12.93 1.76
N ILE A 79 -6.35 13.97 2.58
CA ILE A 79 -7.67 14.55 2.89
C ILE A 79 -8.29 15.15 1.62
N HIS A 80 -7.56 15.99 0.89
CA HIS A 80 -8.06 16.66 -0.32
C HIS A 80 -8.48 15.67 -1.40
N ASN A 81 -7.81 14.50 -1.48
CA ASN A 81 -8.11 13.48 -2.48
C ASN A 81 -9.03 12.37 -1.97
N ASN A 82 -9.59 12.48 -0.76
CA ASN A 82 -10.44 11.47 -0.13
C ASN A 82 -9.77 10.07 -0.07
N ILE A 83 -8.50 10.05 0.29
CA ILE A 83 -7.68 8.85 0.41
C ILE A 83 -7.36 8.60 1.88
N GLY A 84 -7.55 7.35 2.32
CA GLY A 84 -7.08 6.87 3.61
C GLY A 84 -5.95 5.86 3.42
N VAL A 85 -5.27 5.55 4.52
CA VAL A 85 -4.18 4.56 4.56
C VAL A 85 -4.44 3.60 5.71
N CYS A 86 -4.48 2.31 5.39
CA CYS A 86 -4.69 1.24 6.37
C CYS A 86 -3.90 0.00 5.95
N ASP A 87 -2.65 -0.11 6.41
CA ASP A 87 -1.86 -1.33 6.22
C ASP A 87 -2.53 -2.53 6.90
N ILE A 88 -2.40 -3.71 6.31
CA ILE A 88 -3.18 -4.90 6.67
C ILE A 88 -2.65 -5.64 7.90
N VAL A 89 -1.35 -5.51 8.23
CA VAL A 89 -0.74 -6.20 9.38
C VAL A 89 -0.74 -5.27 10.59
N ALA A 90 -1.31 -5.74 11.70
CA ALA A 90 -1.27 -5.04 12.98
C ALA A 90 0.06 -5.31 13.70
N SER A 91 0.48 -6.58 13.74
CA SER A 91 1.74 -7.00 14.34
C SER A 91 2.27 -8.29 13.69
N ALA A 92 3.56 -8.55 13.83
CA ALA A 92 4.20 -9.81 13.46
C ALA A 92 5.44 -10.06 14.31
N LYS A 93 5.87 -11.31 14.44
CA LYS A 93 7.18 -11.65 15.02
C LYS A 93 8.23 -11.84 13.93
N ARG A 94 9.46 -11.43 14.23
CA ARG A 94 10.61 -11.55 13.31
C ARG A 94 11.82 -12.18 14.01
N LYS A 95 12.47 -13.13 13.32
CA LYS A 95 13.79 -13.66 13.72
C LYS A 95 14.90 -12.68 13.36
N LYS A 96 14.85 -12.15 12.13
CA LYS A 96 15.75 -11.11 11.62
C LYS A 96 15.01 -9.78 11.51
N ILE A 97 15.61 -8.73 12.04
CA ILE A 97 15.01 -7.38 12.03
C ILE A 97 15.29 -6.72 10.68
N ASP A 98 14.43 -6.99 9.70
CA ASP A 98 14.43 -6.36 8.39
C ASP A 98 13.00 -6.05 7.91
N ALA A 99 12.90 -5.33 6.77
CA ALA A 99 11.63 -4.92 6.18
C ALA A 99 11.06 -5.94 5.18
N SER A 100 11.61 -7.16 5.08
CA SER A 100 11.14 -8.16 4.12
C SER A 100 9.81 -8.77 4.57
N ASP A 101 8.82 -8.86 3.69
CA ASP A 101 7.54 -9.49 4.01
C ASP A 101 7.69 -11.00 4.29
N ILE A 102 8.65 -11.66 3.63
CA ILE A 102 8.87 -13.12 3.74
C ILE A 102 9.30 -13.52 5.17
N GLY A 103 9.99 -12.63 5.89
CA GLY A 103 10.52 -12.90 7.22
C GLY A 103 9.51 -12.78 8.36
N MET A 104 8.24 -12.45 8.08
CA MET A 104 7.20 -12.36 9.10
C MET A 104 6.66 -13.73 9.50
N GLU A 105 6.61 -13.94 10.81
CA GLU A 105 5.99 -15.10 11.47
C GLU A 105 4.90 -14.60 12.43
N GLU A 106 3.94 -15.47 12.80
CA GLU A 106 2.87 -15.14 13.75
C GLU A 106 2.16 -13.80 13.44
N VAL A 107 1.73 -13.64 12.19
CA VAL A 107 1.12 -12.40 11.70
C VAL A 107 -0.29 -12.21 12.27
N GLU A 108 -0.52 -11.06 12.89
CA GLU A 108 -1.82 -10.56 13.32
C GLU A 108 -2.32 -9.52 12.31
N LEU A 109 -3.50 -9.75 11.75
CA LEU A 109 -4.10 -8.87 10.75
C LEU A 109 -5.02 -7.85 11.41
N ARG A 110 -5.07 -6.65 10.82
CA ARG A 110 -6.14 -5.70 11.08
C ARG A 110 -7.43 -6.19 10.45
N ASP A 111 -8.54 -5.91 11.11
CA ASP A 111 -9.85 -6.27 10.60
C ASP A 111 -10.35 -5.27 9.55
N LEU A 112 -9.86 -5.42 8.31
CA LEU A 112 -10.21 -4.52 7.23
C LEU A 112 -11.69 -4.60 6.82
N ILE A 113 -12.37 -5.72 7.09
CA ILE A 113 -13.81 -5.83 6.83
C ILE A 113 -14.57 -4.92 7.79
N SER A 114 -14.28 -4.98 9.09
CA SER A 114 -14.87 -4.05 10.07
C SER A 114 -14.54 -2.59 9.77
N VAL A 115 -13.33 -2.29 9.31
CA VAL A 115 -12.97 -0.93 8.85
C VAL A 115 -13.86 -0.50 7.70
N LEU A 116 -13.98 -1.32 6.66
CA LEU A 116 -14.83 -1.00 5.50
C LEU A 116 -16.28 -0.76 5.90
N GLU A 117 -16.86 -1.60 6.77
CA GLU A 117 -18.24 -1.42 7.24
C GLU A 117 -18.44 -0.11 8.03
N LYS A 118 -17.41 0.36 8.76
CA LYS A 118 -17.45 1.65 9.47
C LYS A 118 -17.26 2.86 8.55
N HIS A 119 -16.67 2.68 7.37
CA HIS A 119 -16.40 3.74 6.40
C HIS A 119 -17.17 3.49 5.10
N PRO A 120 -18.49 3.79 5.07
CA PRO A 120 -19.39 3.39 3.98
C PRO A 120 -19.10 4.06 2.63
N LYS A 121 -18.34 5.16 2.62
CA LYS A 121 -17.88 5.85 1.41
C LYS A 121 -16.72 5.14 0.72
N VAL A 122 -15.98 4.27 1.43
CA VAL A 122 -14.87 3.53 0.84
C VAL A 122 -15.43 2.46 -0.09
N ASP A 123 -15.12 2.59 -1.38
CA ASP A 123 -15.52 1.66 -2.43
C ASP A 123 -14.32 0.93 -3.07
N THR A 124 -13.10 1.42 -2.84
CA THR A 124 -11.90 0.93 -3.52
C THR A 124 -10.74 0.72 -2.55
N LEU A 125 -10.09 -0.44 -2.66
CA LEU A 125 -8.81 -0.75 -2.02
C LEU A 125 -7.69 -0.73 -3.06
N LEU A 126 -6.65 0.07 -2.80
CA LEU A 126 -5.42 0.12 -3.59
C LEU A 126 -4.34 -0.66 -2.85
N PHE A 127 -4.14 -1.92 -3.21
CA PHE A 127 -3.07 -2.72 -2.63
C PHE A 127 -1.73 -2.32 -3.23
N THR A 128 -0.79 -1.90 -2.39
CA THR A 128 0.58 -1.54 -2.83
C THR A 128 1.47 -2.79 -2.89
N GLY A 129 0.97 -3.83 -3.54
CA GLY A 129 1.59 -5.15 -3.65
C GLY A 129 0.55 -6.23 -3.95
N GLY A 130 0.88 -7.17 -4.84
CA GLY A 130 -0.05 -8.22 -5.25
C GLY A 130 -0.11 -9.42 -4.28
N ASN A 131 -0.74 -10.49 -4.75
CA ASN A 131 -0.92 -11.77 -4.03
C ASN A 131 0.38 -12.60 -3.86
N SER A 132 1.55 -11.98 -3.79
CA SER A 132 2.77 -12.66 -3.36
C SER A 132 2.68 -13.02 -1.88
N LYS A 133 3.41 -14.05 -1.44
CA LYS A 133 3.43 -14.47 -0.03
C LYS A 133 3.68 -13.26 0.87
N ASN A 134 2.81 -13.08 1.86
CA ASN A 134 2.82 -11.98 2.82
C ASN A 134 2.64 -10.57 2.24
N GLY A 135 2.20 -10.43 0.98
CA GLY A 135 1.78 -9.15 0.42
C GLY A 135 0.39 -8.73 0.92
N PRO A 136 -0.04 -7.48 0.65
CA PRO A 136 -1.29 -6.98 1.17
C PRO A 136 -2.52 -7.67 0.58
N GLU A 137 -2.54 -7.95 -0.74
CA GLU A 137 -3.62 -8.74 -1.36
C GLU A 137 -3.66 -10.18 -0.81
N TYR A 138 -2.50 -10.79 -0.54
CA TYR A 138 -2.42 -12.13 0.03
C TYR A 138 -3.05 -12.21 1.42
N PHE A 139 -2.69 -11.27 2.29
CA PHE A 139 -3.28 -11.20 3.62
C PHE A 139 -4.75 -10.82 3.60
N PHE A 140 -5.15 -9.89 2.73
CA PHE A 140 -6.56 -9.58 2.55
C PHE A 140 -7.36 -10.82 2.14
N ARG A 141 -6.89 -11.57 1.15
CA ARG A 141 -7.54 -12.84 0.74
C ARG A 141 -7.60 -13.88 1.85
N ARG A 142 -6.60 -13.94 2.75
CA ARG A 142 -6.65 -14.79 3.94
C ARG A 142 -7.67 -14.27 4.95
N HIS A 143 -7.72 -12.97 5.17
CA HIS A 143 -8.63 -12.30 6.11
C HIS A 143 -10.09 -12.55 5.74
N ILE A 144 -10.47 -12.24 4.50
CA ILE A 144 -11.86 -12.30 4.04
C ILE A 144 -12.44 -13.73 3.99
N LYS A 145 -11.58 -14.77 3.98
CA LYS A 145 -12.04 -16.17 4.10
C LYS A 145 -12.76 -16.43 5.42
N SER A 146 -12.32 -15.79 6.51
CA SER A 146 -12.98 -15.91 7.82
C SER A 146 -14.41 -15.33 7.82
N TYR A 147 -14.69 -14.44 6.86
CA TYR A 147 -16.01 -13.85 6.62
C TYR A 147 -16.84 -14.59 5.55
N GLY A 148 -16.31 -15.67 4.96
CA GLY A 148 -16.98 -16.38 3.87
C GLY A 148 -17.11 -15.57 2.56
N ILE A 149 -16.36 -14.47 2.43
CA ILE A 149 -16.44 -13.58 1.28
C ILE A 149 -15.72 -14.21 0.08
N LYS A 150 -16.41 -14.22 -1.07
CA LYS A 150 -15.86 -14.66 -2.35
C LYS A 150 -15.19 -13.49 -3.08
N VAL A 151 -14.14 -13.80 -3.83
CA VAL A 151 -13.44 -12.84 -4.68
C VAL A 151 -13.84 -13.08 -6.12
N GLU A 152 -14.44 -12.08 -6.75
CA GLU A 152 -14.73 -12.05 -8.18
C GLU A 152 -13.52 -11.48 -8.93
N ASN A 153 -13.12 -12.13 -10.01
CA ASN A 153 -12.01 -11.69 -10.84
C ASN A 153 -12.53 -10.83 -12.00
N ILE A 154 -12.07 -9.58 -12.07
CA ILE A 154 -12.46 -8.62 -13.12
C ILE A 154 -11.35 -8.50 -14.16
N SER A 155 -10.09 -8.42 -13.72
CA SER A 155 -8.93 -8.39 -14.60
C SER A 155 -7.73 -9.12 -13.99
N ASN A 156 -7.10 -9.97 -14.80
CA ASN A 156 -5.86 -10.68 -14.45
C ASN A 156 -4.59 -9.96 -14.94
N GLU A 157 -4.74 -8.91 -15.76
CA GLU A 157 -3.62 -8.07 -16.14
C GLU A 157 -3.12 -7.27 -14.95
N VAL A 158 -1.83 -6.93 -14.91
CA VAL A 158 -1.29 -6.07 -13.85
C VAL A 158 -1.56 -4.60 -14.22
N PRO A 159 -2.18 -3.80 -13.34
CA PRO A 159 -2.61 -4.16 -11.98
C PRO A 159 -3.91 -4.96 -11.97
N ARG A 160 -3.94 -6.04 -11.16
CA ARG A 160 -5.07 -6.97 -11.13
C ARG A 160 -6.26 -6.32 -10.44
N ILE A 161 -7.46 -6.58 -10.96
CA ILE A 161 -8.69 -6.02 -10.43
C ILE A 161 -9.61 -7.14 -9.99
N HIS A 162 -10.12 -7.02 -8.78
CA HIS A 162 -11.11 -7.92 -8.23
C HIS A 162 -12.25 -7.13 -7.60
N GLU A 163 -13.37 -7.81 -7.37
CA GLU A 163 -14.49 -7.29 -6.60
C GLU A 163 -14.85 -8.26 -5.47
N VAL A 164 -15.27 -7.70 -4.34
CA VAL A 164 -15.79 -8.45 -3.20
C VAL A 164 -17.08 -7.79 -2.71
N ILE A 165 -17.97 -8.57 -2.11
CA ILE A 165 -19.21 -8.07 -1.50
C ILE A 165 -19.07 -8.18 0.01
N LEU A 166 -19.28 -7.07 0.72
CA LEU A 166 -19.22 -7.05 2.18
C LEU A 166 -20.41 -7.80 2.80
N PRO A 167 -20.20 -8.50 3.92
CA PRO A 167 -21.19 -9.43 4.45
C PRO A 167 -22.38 -8.71 5.10
N THR A 168 -22.21 -7.49 5.61
CA THR A 168 -23.28 -6.77 6.35
C THR A 168 -23.94 -5.72 5.47
N SER A 169 -23.15 -4.79 4.91
CA SER A 169 -23.71 -3.70 4.09
C SER A 169 -24.05 -4.12 2.66
N LEU A 170 -23.63 -5.32 2.23
CA LEU A 170 -23.75 -5.81 0.84
C LEU A 170 -23.11 -4.88 -0.20
N ARG A 171 -22.26 -3.95 0.24
CA ARG A 171 -21.54 -3.05 -0.66
C ARG A 171 -20.50 -3.82 -1.43
N LYS A 172 -20.40 -3.50 -2.71
CA LYS A 172 -19.35 -3.97 -3.59
C LYS A 172 -18.10 -3.12 -3.35
N ILE A 173 -16.98 -3.79 -3.10
CA ILE A 173 -15.67 -3.17 -2.93
C ILE A 173 -14.78 -3.65 -4.06
N ARG A 174 -14.21 -2.70 -4.81
CA ARG A 174 -13.21 -2.97 -5.83
C ARG A 174 -11.83 -3.04 -5.18
N THR A 175 -11.01 -3.98 -5.62
CA THR A 175 -9.60 -4.02 -5.22
C THR A 175 -8.70 -3.94 -6.45
N VAL A 176 -7.64 -3.15 -6.33
CA VAL A 176 -6.64 -2.94 -7.38
C VAL A 176 -5.27 -3.29 -6.81
N SER A 177 -4.64 -4.31 -7.38
CA SER A 177 -3.32 -4.78 -6.98
C SER A 177 -2.23 -4.09 -7.79
N LEU A 178 -1.77 -2.95 -7.28
CA LEU A 178 -0.68 -2.17 -7.85
C LEU A 178 0.66 -2.87 -7.66
N ILE A 179 1.62 -2.55 -8.52
CA ILE A 179 3.01 -2.96 -8.34
C ILE A 179 3.54 -2.30 -7.07
N ALA A 180 4.15 -3.08 -6.19
CA ALA A 180 4.67 -2.57 -4.93
C ALA A 180 5.63 -1.39 -5.15
N PRO A 181 5.48 -0.29 -4.38
CA PRO A 181 6.32 0.90 -4.46
C PRO A 181 7.60 0.67 -3.65
N SER A 182 8.36 -0.36 -4.03
CA SER A 182 9.58 -0.80 -3.35
C SER A 182 10.64 -1.21 -4.36
N GLY A 183 11.90 -0.92 -4.03
CA GLY A 183 13.04 -1.35 -4.82
C GLY A 183 13.11 -2.88 -4.99
N ALA A 184 12.60 -3.65 -4.03
CA ALA A 184 12.54 -5.11 -4.11
C ALA A 184 11.70 -5.62 -5.29
N ALA A 185 10.72 -4.84 -5.75
CA ALA A 185 9.87 -5.18 -6.89
C ALA A 185 10.51 -4.84 -8.25
N ASN A 186 11.66 -4.15 -8.30
CA ASN A 186 12.27 -3.70 -9.56
C ASN A 186 12.61 -4.86 -10.51
N ARG A 187 13.06 -6.00 -9.98
CA ARG A 187 13.33 -7.19 -10.80
C ARG A 187 12.06 -7.71 -11.46
N ALA A 188 10.95 -7.78 -10.72
CA ALA A 188 9.67 -8.20 -11.26
C ALA A 188 9.18 -7.22 -12.33
N VAL A 189 9.26 -5.90 -12.08
CA VAL A 189 8.96 -4.86 -13.08
C VAL A 189 9.78 -5.06 -14.36
N GLY A 190 11.09 -5.29 -14.23
CA GLY A 190 11.99 -5.54 -15.35
C GLY A 190 11.60 -6.73 -16.23
N SER A 191 10.87 -7.70 -15.68
CA SER A 191 10.40 -8.87 -16.43
C SER A 191 9.09 -8.63 -17.20
N LEU A 192 8.33 -7.57 -16.87
CA LEU A 192 7.04 -7.28 -17.50
C LEU A 192 7.22 -6.87 -18.96
N GLN A 193 6.42 -7.46 -19.84
CA GLN A 193 6.44 -7.17 -21.28
C GLN A 193 6.14 -5.68 -21.56
N LYS A 194 5.10 -5.13 -20.91
CA LYS A 194 4.75 -3.69 -20.99
C LYS A 194 5.92 -2.77 -20.59
N TYR A 195 6.71 -3.16 -19.58
CA TYR A 195 7.90 -2.38 -19.16
C TYR A 195 9.03 -2.47 -20.20
N LYS A 196 9.27 -3.64 -20.79
CA LYS A 196 10.29 -3.82 -21.85
C LYS A 196 9.95 -3.00 -23.09
N GLU A 197 8.69 -2.98 -23.50
CA GLU A 197 8.19 -2.15 -24.61
C GLU A 197 8.37 -0.66 -24.31
N MET A 198 8.01 -0.22 -23.10
CA MET A 198 8.26 1.15 -22.66
C MET A 198 9.75 1.51 -22.72
N LYS A 199 10.65 0.62 -22.27
CA LYS A 199 12.11 0.84 -22.31
C LYS A 199 12.67 0.88 -23.73
N GLN A 200 12.13 0.07 -24.65
CA GLN A 200 12.53 0.11 -26.05
C GLN A 200 12.16 1.43 -26.70
N LYS A 201 10.95 1.95 -26.42
CA LYS A 201 10.48 3.23 -26.95
C LYS A 201 11.12 4.44 -26.27
N TYR A 202 11.36 4.35 -24.96
CA TYR A 202 11.90 5.42 -24.13
C TYR A 202 13.04 4.91 -23.24
N PRO A 203 14.27 4.82 -23.76
CA PRO A 203 15.41 4.24 -23.03
C PRO A 203 15.76 4.93 -21.72
N SER A 204 15.42 6.20 -21.54
CA SER A 204 15.66 6.95 -20.30
C SER A 204 14.67 6.62 -19.17
N LYS A 205 13.47 6.08 -19.48
CA LYS A 205 12.47 5.75 -18.45
C LYS A 205 12.96 4.66 -17.52
N THR A 206 12.51 4.71 -16.27
CA THR A 206 12.94 3.83 -15.18
C THR A 206 11.77 3.01 -14.64
N THR A 207 12.03 2.11 -13.68
CA THR A 207 10.96 1.36 -13.01
C THR A 207 10.05 2.25 -12.18
N ILE A 208 10.51 3.43 -11.71
CA ILE A 208 9.64 4.38 -11.03
C ILE A 208 8.71 5.08 -12.03
N ASP A 209 9.19 5.44 -13.22
CA ASP A 209 8.35 6.09 -14.23
C ASP A 209 7.25 5.14 -14.74
N PHE A 210 7.57 3.85 -14.88
CA PHE A 210 6.57 2.83 -15.19
C PHE A 210 5.49 2.70 -14.11
N ARG A 211 5.87 2.78 -12.83
CA ARG A 211 4.90 2.78 -11.72
C ARG A 211 4.09 4.08 -11.68
N VAL A 212 4.69 5.23 -11.99
CA VAL A 212 3.97 6.51 -12.09
C VAL A 212 2.86 6.42 -13.13
N GLU A 213 3.15 5.85 -14.31
CA GLU A 213 2.13 5.63 -15.34
C GLU A 213 1.02 4.69 -14.85
N GLN A 214 1.39 3.57 -14.23
CA GLN A 214 0.40 2.64 -13.68
C GLN A 214 -0.46 3.27 -12.59
N TYR A 215 0.14 3.98 -11.64
CA TYR A 215 -0.56 4.53 -10.47
C TYR A 215 -1.50 5.67 -10.88
N ARG A 216 -1.12 6.47 -11.89
CA ARG A 216 -1.92 7.59 -12.40
C ARG A 216 -3.33 7.18 -12.85
N GLU A 217 -3.54 5.93 -13.25
CA GLU A 217 -4.86 5.44 -13.67
C GLU A 217 -5.83 5.17 -12.51
N PHE A 218 -5.33 5.09 -11.27
CA PHE A 218 -6.12 4.65 -10.10
C PHE A 218 -6.18 5.65 -8.94
N PHE A 219 -5.33 6.69 -8.99
CA PHE A 219 -5.31 7.81 -8.05
C PHE A 219 -5.96 9.03 -8.70
#